data_AF-D7NY41-F1
#
_entry.id   AF-D7NY41-F1
#
_cell.length_a   1.000
_cell.length_b   1.000
_cell.length_c   1.000
_cell.angle_alpha   90.00
_cell.angle_beta   90.00
_cell.angle_gamma   90.00
#
_symmetry.space_group_name_H-M   'P 1'
#
loop_
_entity.id
_entity.type
_entity.pdbx_description
1 polymer ?
#
loop_
_entity_poly.entity_id
_entity_poly.type
_entity_poly.pdbx_seq_one_letter_code
_entity_poly.pdbx_strand_id
1 'polypeptide(L)'
;KGAQTGRNLLKKKSDALTLRFRQILKKIIETKMLMGEVMREAAFSLAEAKFTAGDFSTTVIQNVNKAQVKIRAKKDNVAGVTLPVFEHYHEGTDSYELTGLARGGEQLAKLKRNYAKAVELLVELASLQTSFVTLDEAIKITNRRVNAIEHVIIPRIERTLAYIITELDEREREEFYRLKKIQEKKKILKEKSEKDLEQRRAAGEVMEP
;
A
#
# COMPACT_ATOMS: atom_id res chain seq x y z
N LYS A 1 12.18 13.03 -14.08
CA LYS A 1 10.74 12.98 -14.49
C LYS A 1 10.03 11.69 -14.05
N GLY A 2 10.47 10.49 -14.45
CA GLY A 2 9.80 9.23 -14.07
C GLY A 2 9.62 9.02 -12.55
N ALA A 3 10.62 9.35 -11.73
CA ALA A 3 10.53 9.26 -10.26
C ALA A 3 9.45 10.20 -9.65
N GLN A 4 9.25 11.40 -10.22
CA GLN A 4 8.23 12.35 -9.77
C GLN A 4 6.82 11.86 -10.13
N THR A 5 6.63 11.34 -11.35
CA THR A 5 5.36 10.74 -11.77
C THR A 5 5.03 9.51 -10.93
N GLY A 6 6.02 8.65 -10.65
CA GLY A 6 5.87 7.49 -9.77
C GLY A 6 5.48 7.86 -8.34
N ARG A 7 6.08 8.91 -7.77
CA ARG A 7 5.70 9.47 -6.47
C ARG A 7 4.23 9.89 -6.45
N ASN A 8 3.80 10.67 -7.43
CA ASN A 8 2.42 11.17 -7.49
C ASN A 8 1.39 10.03 -7.62
N LEU A 9 1.69 9.00 -8.39
CA LEU A 9 0.81 7.85 -8.56
C LEU A 9 0.70 7.02 -7.27
N LEU A 10 1.84 6.75 -6.62
CA LEU A 10 1.86 6.03 -5.35
C LEU A 10 1.16 6.82 -4.23
N LYS A 11 1.30 8.15 -4.25
CA LYS A 11 0.62 9.02 -3.29
C LYS A 11 -0.91 8.94 -3.45
N LYS A 12 -1.42 9.03 -4.68
CA LYS A 12 -2.85 8.82 -4.98
C LYS A 12 -3.35 7.44 -4.53
N LYS A 13 -2.57 6.37 -4.79
CA LYS A 13 -2.90 5.02 -4.31
C LYS A 13 -2.98 4.99 -2.78
N SER A 14 -2.01 5.58 -2.08
CA SER A 14 -1.98 5.63 -0.62
C SER A 14 -3.18 6.39 -0.03
N ASP A 15 -3.57 7.51 -0.64
CA ASP A 15 -4.70 8.31 -0.18
C ASP A 15 -6.03 7.54 -0.36
N ALA A 16 -6.19 6.83 -1.48
CA ALA A 16 -7.34 5.95 -1.72
C ALA A 16 -7.42 4.79 -0.71
N LEU A 17 -6.29 4.15 -0.40
CA LEU A 17 -6.21 3.12 0.64
C LEU A 17 -6.53 3.70 2.02
N THR A 18 -6.02 4.89 2.35
CA THR A 18 -6.27 5.55 3.64
C THR A 18 -7.75 5.92 3.80
N LEU A 19 -8.43 6.33 2.72
CA LEU A 19 -9.86 6.59 2.75
C LEU A 19 -10.65 5.30 3.07
N ARG A 20 -10.35 4.20 2.39
CA ARG A 20 -10.97 2.90 2.67
C ARG A 20 -10.65 2.39 4.07
N PHE A 21 -9.42 2.57 4.53
CA PHE A 21 -9.01 2.23 5.89
C PHE A 21 -9.89 2.91 6.95
N ARG A 22 -10.13 4.21 6.81
CA ARG A 22 -11.00 4.96 7.73
C ARG A 22 -12.45 4.51 7.67
N GLN A 23 -12.95 4.14 6.50
CA GLN A 23 -14.30 3.60 6.36
C GLN A 23 -14.44 2.24 7.06
N ILE A 24 -13.47 1.35 6.87
CA ILE A 24 -13.42 0.05 7.55
C ILE A 24 -13.31 0.25 9.06
N LEU A 25 -12.48 1.19 9.53
CA LEU A 25 -12.34 1.48 10.96
C LEU A 25 -13.67 1.90 11.60
N LYS A 26 -14.42 2.81 10.95
CA LYS A 26 -15.76 3.20 11.42
C LYS A 26 -16.70 1.99 11.49
N LYS A 27 -16.75 1.20 10.42
CA LYS A 27 -17.58 -0.01 10.37
C LYS A 27 -17.19 -1.03 11.44
N ILE A 28 -15.90 -1.20 11.76
CA ILE A 28 -15.43 -2.08 12.84
C ILE A 28 -15.95 -1.59 14.20
N ILE A 29 -15.90 -0.29 14.48
CA ILE A 29 -16.37 0.26 15.75
C ILE A 29 -17.88 0.05 15.89
N GLU A 30 -18.65 0.37 14.86
CA GLU A 30 -20.10 0.16 14.82
C GLU A 30 -20.48 -1.32 15.01
N THR A 31 -19.84 -2.21 14.23
CA THR A 31 -20.10 -3.65 14.28
C THR A 31 -19.67 -4.25 15.63
N LYS A 32 -18.60 -3.75 16.25
CA LYS A 32 -18.14 -4.20 17.57
C LYS A 32 -19.10 -3.81 18.69
N MET A 33 -19.71 -2.62 18.61
CA MET A 33 -20.76 -2.22 19.55
C MET A 33 -22.00 -3.11 19.39
N LEU A 34 -22.46 -3.29 18.14
CA LEU A 34 -23.60 -4.16 17.83
C LEU A 34 -23.34 -5.61 18.29
N MET A 35 -22.13 -6.12 18.09
CA MET A 35 -21.73 -7.45 18.56
C MET A 35 -21.87 -7.60 20.09
N GLY A 36 -21.51 -6.56 20.84
CA GLY A 36 -21.65 -6.56 22.30
C GLY A 36 -23.11 -6.71 22.72
N GLU A 37 -24.03 -6.06 22.02
CA GLU A 37 -25.47 -6.17 22.28
C GLU A 37 -26.01 -7.56 21.93
N VAL A 38 -25.69 -8.07 20.75
CA VAL A 38 -26.13 -9.40 20.28
C VAL A 38 -25.59 -10.52 21.16
N MET A 39 -24.31 -10.44 21.57
CA MET A 39 -23.71 -11.42 22.47
C MET A 39 -24.33 -11.36 23.87
N ARG A 40 -24.70 -10.18 24.37
CA ARG A 40 -25.41 -10.03 25.63
C ARG A 40 -26.80 -10.68 25.56
N GLU A 41 -27.54 -10.48 24.48
CA GLU A 41 -28.85 -11.12 24.26
C GLU A 41 -28.73 -12.65 24.14
N ALA A 42 -27.71 -13.13 23.42
CA ALA A 42 -27.41 -14.56 23.31
C ALA A 42 -27.06 -15.18 24.67
N ALA A 43 -26.23 -14.50 25.47
CA ALA A 43 -25.88 -14.94 26.82
C ALA A 43 -27.09 -14.96 27.77
N PHE A 44 -28.00 -13.98 27.66
CA PHE A 44 -29.25 -13.98 28.41
C PHE A 44 -30.16 -15.14 27.99
N SER A 45 -30.26 -15.41 26.69
CA SER A 45 -31.02 -16.56 26.16
C SER A 45 -30.45 -17.90 26.66
N LEU A 46 -29.14 -17.98 26.89
CA LEU A 46 -28.50 -19.15 27.49
C LEU A 46 -28.96 -19.36 28.93
N ALA A 47 -29.06 -18.27 29.70
CA ALA A 47 -29.58 -18.34 31.07
C ALA A 47 -31.05 -18.79 31.10
N GLU A 48 -31.90 -18.27 30.21
CA GLU A 48 -33.30 -18.71 30.06
C GLU A 48 -33.39 -20.22 29.73
N ALA A 49 -32.57 -20.68 28.78
CA ALA A 49 -32.51 -22.08 28.40
C ALA A 49 -32.04 -22.97 29.57
N LYS A 50 -31.03 -22.53 30.33
CA LYS A 50 -30.48 -23.30 31.47
C LYS A 50 -31.48 -23.39 32.62
N PHE A 51 -32.26 -22.33 32.85
CA PHE A 51 -33.31 -22.32 33.86
C PHE A 51 -34.45 -23.30 33.51
N THR A 52 -34.82 -23.40 32.24
CA THR A 52 -35.96 -24.21 31.79
C THR A 52 -35.62 -25.67 31.50
N ALA A 53 -34.52 -25.92 30.79
CA ALA A 53 -34.09 -27.26 30.37
C ALA A 53 -33.15 -27.95 31.37
N GLY A 54 -32.67 -27.23 32.40
CA GLY A 54 -31.64 -27.73 33.31
C GLY A 54 -30.25 -27.70 32.67
N ASP A 55 -29.37 -28.61 33.11
CA ASP A 55 -28.00 -28.66 32.58
C ASP A 55 -27.89 -29.50 31.31
N PHE A 56 -27.98 -28.84 30.15
CA PHE A 56 -27.77 -29.44 28.82
C PHE A 56 -26.33 -29.26 28.30
N SER A 57 -25.46 -28.59 29.07
CA SER A 57 -24.12 -28.22 28.61
C SER A 57 -23.24 -29.43 28.28
N THR A 58 -23.25 -30.44 29.15
CA THR A 58 -22.51 -31.70 28.98
C THR A 58 -22.96 -32.46 27.73
N THR A 59 -24.27 -32.52 27.50
CA THR A 59 -24.86 -33.21 26.34
C THR A 59 -24.45 -32.53 25.03
N VAL A 60 -24.46 -31.20 24.98
CA VAL A 60 -24.04 -30.45 23.79
C VAL A 60 -22.54 -30.63 23.53
N ILE A 61 -21.71 -30.58 24.57
CA ILE A 61 -20.24 -30.72 24.43
C ILE A 61 -19.86 -32.14 23.99
N GLN A 62 -20.54 -33.16 24.50
CA GLN A 62 -20.25 -34.56 24.15
C GLN A 62 -20.74 -34.93 22.75
N ASN A 63 -21.82 -34.32 22.25
CA ASN A 63 -22.45 -34.67 20.98
C ASN A 63 -22.01 -33.77 19.81
N VAL A 64 -20.73 -33.39 19.75
CA VAL A 64 -20.15 -32.62 18.64
C VAL A 64 -19.54 -33.58 17.62
N ASN A 65 -20.04 -33.59 16.38
CA ASN A 65 -19.47 -34.41 15.29
C ASN A 65 -18.99 -33.54 14.11
N LYS A 66 -19.93 -32.93 13.38
CA LYS A 66 -19.63 -32.05 12.23
C LYS A 66 -20.13 -30.64 12.48
N ALA A 67 -19.37 -29.65 12.01
CA ALA A 67 -19.77 -28.25 12.07
C ALA A 67 -20.90 -27.95 11.07
N GLN A 68 -21.97 -27.34 11.56
CA GLN A 68 -23.11 -26.89 10.73
C GLN A 68 -22.78 -25.60 9.94
N VAL A 69 -22.02 -24.70 10.58
CA VAL A 69 -21.56 -23.43 9.98
C VAL A 69 -20.07 -23.53 9.73
N LYS A 70 -19.66 -23.19 8.51
CA LYS A 70 -18.26 -23.19 8.10
C LYS A 70 -17.93 -21.87 7.38
N ILE A 71 -16.64 -21.58 7.26
CA ILE A 71 -16.16 -20.32 6.70
C ILE A 71 -15.33 -20.62 5.45
N ARG A 72 -15.55 -19.84 4.38
CA ARG A 72 -14.70 -19.84 3.18
C ARG A 72 -13.95 -18.52 3.10
N ALA A 73 -12.67 -18.62 2.73
CA ALA A 73 -11.87 -17.44 2.43
C ALA A 73 -12.09 -17.04 0.97
N LYS A 74 -12.46 -15.79 0.74
CA LYS A 74 -12.57 -15.14 -0.56
C LYS A 74 -11.55 -14.01 -0.63
N LYS A 75 -11.10 -13.70 -1.84
CA LYS A 75 -10.16 -12.60 -2.09
C LYS A 75 -10.94 -11.42 -2.65
N ASP A 76 -10.82 -10.27 -2.02
CA ASP A 76 -11.33 -8.98 -2.51
C ASP A 76 -10.15 -8.10 -2.95
N ASN A 77 -10.32 -7.26 -3.98
CA ASN A 77 -9.23 -6.43 -4.49
C ASN A 77 -9.59 -4.95 -4.38
N VAL A 78 -8.87 -4.24 -3.52
CA VAL A 78 -9.08 -2.82 -3.28
C VAL A 78 -7.82 -2.06 -3.68
N ALA A 79 -7.91 -1.25 -4.73
CA ALA A 79 -6.82 -0.41 -5.25
C ALA A 79 -5.51 -1.18 -5.53
N GLY A 80 -5.62 -2.46 -5.94
CA GLY A 80 -4.47 -3.32 -6.23
C GLY A 80 -3.81 -3.91 -4.98
N VAL A 81 -4.54 -4.00 -3.86
CA VAL A 81 -4.18 -4.78 -2.67
C VAL A 81 -5.23 -5.87 -2.50
N THR A 82 -4.80 -7.13 -2.40
CA THR A 82 -5.69 -8.27 -2.19
C THR A 82 -5.98 -8.44 -0.72
N LEU A 83 -7.24 -8.26 -0.34
CA LEU A 83 -7.74 -8.41 1.03
C LEU A 83 -8.41 -9.78 1.19
N PRO A 84 -8.06 -10.56 2.23
CA PRO A 84 -8.82 -11.76 2.58
C PRO A 84 -10.14 -11.36 3.24
N VAL A 85 -11.25 -11.83 2.67
CA VAL A 85 -12.59 -11.65 3.23
C VAL A 85 -13.19 -13.02 3.53
N PHE A 86 -13.95 -13.12 4.62
CA PHE A 86 -14.58 -14.36 5.05
C PHE A 86 -16.06 -14.38 4.68
N GLU A 87 -16.51 -15.49 4.13
CA GLU A 87 -17.92 -15.76 3.83
C GLU A 87 -18.36 -16.98 4.65
N HIS A 88 -19.43 -16.84 5.41
CA HIS A 88 -20.04 -17.96 6.11
C HIS A 88 -20.88 -18.79 5.13
N TYR A 89 -20.86 -20.11 5.30
CA TYR A 89 -21.78 -21.01 4.59
C TYR A 89 -22.35 -22.04 5.55
N HIS A 90 -23.61 -22.38 5.30
CA HIS A 90 -24.32 -23.43 6.02
C HIS A 90 -24.28 -24.71 5.19
N GLU A 91 -23.57 -25.73 5.68
CA GLU A 91 -23.47 -27.03 4.99
C GLU A 91 -24.57 -28.01 5.43
N GLY A 92 -25.38 -27.62 6.41
CA GLY A 92 -26.69 -28.23 6.67
C GLY A 92 -26.66 -29.68 7.15
N THR A 93 -26.64 -29.88 8.46
CA THR A 93 -27.44 -30.91 9.17
C THR A 93 -27.59 -30.42 10.60
N ASP A 94 -28.81 -30.32 11.13
CA ASP A 94 -29.04 -29.88 12.51
C ASP A 94 -28.80 -31.07 13.45
N SER A 95 -27.56 -31.24 13.93
CA SER A 95 -27.17 -32.38 14.78
C SER A 95 -27.84 -32.38 16.15
N TYR A 96 -28.51 -31.28 16.51
CA TYR A 96 -29.10 -31.07 17.83
C TYR A 96 -30.63 -30.91 17.76
N GLU A 97 -31.30 -31.39 16.72
CA GLU A 97 -32.76 -31.27 16.60
C GLU A 97 -33.51 -31.99 17.72
N LEU A 98 -32.94 -33.08 18.27
CA LEU A 98 -33.53 -33.83 19.39
C LEU A 98 -33.11 -33.35 20.80
N THR A 99 -32.26 -32.33 20.92
CA THR A 99 -31.86 -31.84 22.26
C THR A 99 -32.97 -31.03 22.91
N GLY A 100 -33.43 -31.44 24.10
CA GLY A 100 -34.45 -30.72 24.86
C GLY A 100 -35.90 -31.10 24.53
N LEU A 101 -36.14 -32.20 23.83
CA LEU A 101 -37.50 -32.71 23.52
C LEU A 101 -38.35 -32.98 24.77
N ALA A 102 -37.73 -33.31 25.91
CA ALA A 102 -38.45 -33.58 27.15
C ALA A 102 -38.87 -32.30 27.90
N ARG A 103 -38.02 -31.26 27.91
CA ARG A 103 -38.27 -29.94 28.54
C ARG A 103 -37.39 -28.86 27.91
N GLY A 104 -37.96 -27.70 27.58
CA GLY A 104 -37.22 -26.50 27.18
C GLY A 104 -36.75 -26.44 25.72
N GLY A 105 -37.28 -27.28 24.83
CA GLY A 105 -36.90 -27.32 23.40
C GLY A 105 -37.11 -25.99 22.66
N GLU A 106 -38.16 -25.22 23.00
CA GLU A 106 -38.41 -23.91 22.41
C GLU A 106 -37.31 -22.89 22.78
N GLN A 107 -36.91 -22.87 24.06
CA GLN A 107 -35.83 -22.01 24.56
C GLN A 107 -34.49 -22.39 23.94
N LEU A 108 -34.24 -23.69 23.72
CA LEU A 108 -33.06 -24.18 23.00
C LEU A 108 -33.06 -23.77 21.52
N ALA A 109 -34.21 -23.81 20.85
CA ALA A 109 -34.33 -23.33 19.47
C ALA A 109 -34.09 -21.80 19.37
N LYS A 110 -34.64 -21.02 20.31
CA LYS A 110 -34.38 -19.58 20.41
C LYS A 110 -32.89 -19.29 20.68
N LEU A 111 -32.27 -20.05 21.59
CA LEU A 111 -30.84 -19.99 21.88
C LEU A 111 -30.00 -20.22 20.63
N LYS A 112 -30.29 -21.30 19.88
CA LYS A 112 -29.59 -21.62 18.62
C LYS A 112 -29.68 -20.47 17.62
N ARG A 113 -30.86 -19.88 17.42
CA ARG A 113 -31.05 -18.75 16.50
C ARG A 113 -30.25 -17.52 16.93
N ASN A 114 -30.21 -17.22 18.23
CA ASN A 114 -29.48 -16.07 18.75
C ASN A 114 -27.96 -16.26 18.63
N TYR A 115 -27.44 -17.46 18.91
CA TYR A 115 -26.03 -17.77 18.70
C TYR A 115 -25.65 -17.88 17.22
N ALA A 116 -26.54 -18.37 16.35
CA ALA A 116 -26.30 -18.40 14.90
C ALA A 116 -26.09 -16.98 14.35
N LYS A 117 -26.99 -16.04 14.70
CA LYS A 117 -26.85 -14.62 14.36
C LYS A 117 -25.57 -14.01 14.94
N ALA A 118 -25.21 -14.36 16.17
CA ALA A 118 -23.99 -13.88 16.79
C ALA A 118 -22.73 -14.37 16.05
N VAL A 119 -22.72 -15.63 15.60
CA VAL A 119 -21.61 -16.21 14.81
C VAL A 119 -21.52 -15.56 13.43
N GLU A 120 -22.64 -15.33 12.74
CA GLU A 120 -22.67 -14.61 11.46
C GLU A 120 -22.02 -13.22 11.59
N LEU A 121 -22.38 -12.47 12.63
CA LEU A 121 -21.84 -11.14 12.90
C LEU A 121 -20.36 -11.20 13.30
N LEU A 122 -19.95 -12.20 14.07
CA LEU A 122 -18.53 -12.46 14.40
C LEU A 122 -17.70 -12.75 13.15
N VAL A 123 -18.22 -13.49 12.17
CA VAL A 123 -17.54 -13.76 10.90
C VAL A 123 -17.39 -12.47 10.09
N GLU A 124 -18.42 -11.62 10.02
CA GLU A 124 -18.31 -10.31 9.37
C GLU A 124 -17.26 -9.43 10.05
N LEU A 125 -17.28 -9.36 11.39
CA LEU A 125 -16.30 -8.59 12.15
C LEU A 125 -14.87 -9.12 11.93
N ALA A 126 -14.67 -10.43 11.95
CA ALA A 126 -13.37 -11.05 11.68
C ALA A 126 -12.87 -10.70 10.27
N SER A 127 -13.76 -10.72 9.27
CA SER A 127 -13.44 -10.31 7.90
C SER A 127 -12.95 -8.86 7.83
N LEU A 128 -13.64 -7.96 8.53
CA LEU A 128 -13.23 -6.55 8.63
C LEU A 128 -11.88 -6.39 9.35
N GLN A 129 -11.65 -7.12 10.43
CA GLN A 129 -10.40 -7.06 11.21
C GLN A 129 -9.20 -7.59 10.41
N THR A 130 -9.33 -8.72 9.73
CA THR A 130 -8.24 -9.27 8.90
C THR A 130 -7.94 -8.37 7.71
N SER A 131 -8.98 -7.84 7.06
CA SER A 131 -8.83 -6.83 6.01
C SER A 131 -8.17 -5.55 6.53
N PHE A 132 -8.47 -5.13 7.76
CA PHE A 132 -7.89 -3.94 8.38
C PHE A 132 -6.38 -4.07 8.62
N VAL A 133 -5.93 -5.19 9.19
CA VAL A 133 -4.49 -5.43 9.46
C VAL A 133 -3.69 -5.49 8.15
N THR A 134 -4.19 -6.23 7.16
CA THR A 134 -3.53 -6.36 5.85
C THR A 134 -3.47 -5.03 5.10
N LEU A 135 -4.53 -4.21 5.19
CA LEU A 135 -4.57 -2.90 4.56
C LEU A 135 -3.66 -1.88 5.27
N ASP A 136 -3.56 -1.91 6.60
CA ASP A 136 -2.61 -1.08 7.36
C ASP A 136 -1.16 -1.34 6.95
N GLU A 137 -0.78 -2.62 6.83
CA GLU A 137 0.56 -3.01 6.38
C GLU A 137 0.84 -2.52 4.96
N ALA A 138 -0.11 -2.68 4.05
CA ALA A 138 0.00 -2.20 2.67
C ALA A 138 0.15 -0.66 2.60
N ILE A 139 -0.57 0.08 3.44
CA ILE A 139 -0.44 1.54 3.55
C ILE A 139 0.96 1.91 4.07
N LYS A 140 1.46 1.26 5.12
CA LYS A 140 2.79 1.50 5.67
C LYS A 140 3.89 1.24 4.64
N ILE A 141 3.80 0.17 3.86
CA ILE A 141 4.74 -0.13 2.78
C ILE A 141 4.68 0.94 1.69
N THR A 142 3.48 1.36 1.28
CA THR A 142 3.29 2.39 0.24
C THR A 142 3.84 3.74 0.69
N ASN A 143 3.55 4.17 1.92
CA ASN A 143 4.08 5.41 2.49
C ASN A 143 5.60 5.38 2.63
N ARG A 144 6.19 4.28 3.11
CA ARG A 144 7.66 4.11 3.13
C ARG A 144 8.26 4.25 1.74
N ARG A 145 7.64 3.68 0.72
CA ARG A 145 8.10 3.77 -0.67
C ARG A 145 8.01 5.19 -1.22
N VAL A 146 6.94 5.91 -0.91
CA VAL A 146 6.79 7.34 -1.28
C VAL A 146 7.91 8.16 -0.62
N ASN A 147 8.14 7.98 0.68
CA ASN A 147 9.17 8.70 1.43
C ASN A 147 10.58 8.38 0.92
N ALA A 148 10.86 7.13 0.55
CA ALA A 148 12.13 6.73 -0.04
C ALA A 148 12.36 7.41 -1.41
N ILE A 149 11.32 7.53 -2.24
CA ILE A 149 11.43 8.24 -3.51
C ILE A 149 11.68 9.74 -3.27
N GLU A 150 10.95 10.33 -2.34
CA GLU A 150 11.00 11.76 -2.04
C GLU A 150 12.32 12.22 -1.41
N HIS A 151 12.79 11.51 -0.38
CA HIS A 151 13.94 11.95 0.41
C HIS A 151 15.26 11.29 0.04
N VAL A 152 15.25 10.17 -0.70
CA VAL A 152 16.48 9.44 -1.06
C VAL A 152 16.73 9.46 -2.56
N ILE A 153 15.76 9.01 -3.36
CA ILE A 153 15.98 8.81 -4.81
C ILE A 153 16.01 10.13 -5.56
N ILE A 154 15.02 11.02 -5.36
CA ILE A 154 14.97 12.32 -6.03
C ILE A 154 16.23 13.14 -5.73
N PRO A 155 16.64 13.35 -4.46
CA PRO A 155 17.85 14.12 -4.15
C PRO A 155 19.14 13.46 -4.67
N ARG A 156 19.20 12.12 -4.77
CA ARG A 156 20.37 11.44 -5.37
C ARG A 156 20.47 11.70 -6.87
N ILE A 157 19.34 11.67 -7.58
CA ILE A 157 19.28 11.97 -9.01
C ILE A 157 19.62 13.44 -9.25
N GLU A 158 19.08 14.36 -8.44
CA GLU A 158 19.36 15.80 -8.57
C GLU A 158 20.84 16.12 -8.33
N ARG A 159 21.47 15.51 -7.31
CA ARG A 159 22.93 15.64 -7.10
C ARG A 159 23.74 15.10 -8.26
N THR A 160 23.34 13.97 -8.83
CA THR A 160 24.03 13.38 -10.00
C THR A 160 23.87 14.27 -11.22
N LEU A 161 22.69 14.84 -11.43
CA LEU A 161 22.40 15.75 -12.53
C LEU A 161 23.20 17.06 -12.40
N ALA A 162 23.27 17.63 -11.19
CA ALA A 162 24.12 18.79 -10.92
C ALA A 162 25.60 18.50 -11.21
N TYR A 163 26.10 17.34 -10.79
CA TYR A 163 27.48 16.92 -11.08
C TYR A 163 27.75 16.83 -12.60
N ILE A 164 26.85 16.19 -13.36
CA ILE A 164 26.99 16.06 -14.81
C ILE A 164 26.99 17.43 -15.51
N ILE A 165 26.12 18.35 -15.10
CA ILE A 165 26.09 19.71 -15.67
C ILE A 165 27.40 20.43 -15.40
N THR A 166 27.90 20.41 -14.17
CA THR A 166 29.16 21.06 -13.81
C THR A 166 30.35 20.48 -14.59
N GLU A 167 30.41 19.16 -14.77
CA GLU A 167 31.48 18.50 -15.54
C GLU A 167 31.40 18.81 -17.05
N LEU A 168 30.19 18.90 -17.61
CA LEU A 168 30.01 19.30 -19.01
C LEU A 168 30.41 20.76 -19.22
N ASP A 169 29.99 21.66 -18.33
CA ASP A 169 30.36 23.08 -18.39
C ASP A 169 31.88 23.28 -18.27
N GLU A 170 32.55 22.50 -17.42
CA GLU A 170 34.01 22.57 -17.27
C GLU A 170 34.73 22.04 -18.51
N ARG A 171 34.25 20.94 -19.11
CA ARG A 171 34.78 20.44 -20.40
C ARG A 171 34.60 21.45 -21.53
N GLU A 172 33.42 22.09 -21.62
CA GLU A 172 33.17 23.15 -22.59
C GLU A 172 34.10 24.35 -22.36
N ARG A 173 34.34 24.71 -21.10
CA ARG A 173 35.28 25.78 -20.73
C ARG A 173 36.72 25.45 -21.13
N GLU A 174 37.17 24.22 -20.90
CA GLU A 174 38.49 23.74 -21.30
C GLU A 174 38.66 23.75 -22.83
N GLU A 175 37.67 23.27 -23.58
CA GLU A 175 37.66 23.32 -25.04
C GLU A 175 37.67 24.76 -25.55
N PHE A 176 36.86 25.64 -24.97
CA PHE A 176 36.83 27.05 -25.31
C PHE A 176 38.19 27.72 -25.07
N TYR A 177 38.85 27.44 -23.94
CA TYR A 177 40.17 27.98 -23.65
C TYR A 177 41.24 27.48 -24.63
N ARG A 178 41.20 26.18 -24.99
CA ARG A 178 42.10 25.59 -26.00
C ARG A 178 41.92 26.27 -27.37
N LEU A 179 40.68 26.43 -27.84
CA LEU A 179 40.38 27.11 -29.09
C LEU A 179 40.84 28.57 -29.08
N LYS A 180 40.59 29.29 -27.97
CA LYS A 180 41.05 30.67 -27.78
C LYS A 180 42.57 30.78 -27.88
N LYS A 181 43.32 29.87 -27.25
CA LYS A 181 44.79 29.85 -27.32
C LYS A 181 45.31 29.53 -28.71
N ILE A 182 44.66 28.63 -29.46
CA ILE A 182 45.03 28.34 -30.85
C ILE A 182 44.80 29.57 -31.73
N GLN A 183 43.68 30.27 -31.55
CA GLN A 183 43.36 31.48 -32.31
C GLN A 183 44.34 32.63 -31.99
N GLU A 184 44.68 32.80 -30.71
CA GLU A 184 45.70 33.76 -30.24
C GLU A 184 47.07 33.46 -30.87
N LYS A 185 47.52 32.18 -30.86
CA LYS A 185 48.75 31.76 -31.54
C LYS A 185 48.72 32.04 -33.06
N LYS A 186 47.61 31.72 -33.74
CA LYS A 186 47.44 32.02 -35.17
C LYS A 186 47.49 33.52 -35.47
N LYS A 187 46.94 34.34 -34.58
CA LYS A 187 46.96 35.81 -34.72
C LYS A 187 48.38 36.37 -34.56
N ILE A 188 49.12 35.91 -33.55
CA ILE A 188 50.54 36.28 -33.35
C ILE A 188 51.40 35.86 -34.54
N LEU A 189 51.19 34.66 -35.09
CA LEU A 189 51.88 34.17 -36.28
C LEU A 189 51.59 35.04 -37.51
N LYS A 190 50.32 35.44 -37.72
CA LYS A 190 49.94 36.37 -38.78
C LYS A 190 50.63 37.73 -38.63
N GLU A 191 50.58 38.33 -37.45
CA GLU A 191 51.21 39.63 -37.17
C GLU A 191 52.74 39.57 -37.37
N LYS A 192 53.38 38.44 -37.03
CA LYS A 192 54.82 38.23 -37.34
C LYS A 192 55.07 38.12 -38.84
N SER A 193 54.26 37.34 -39.55
CA SER A 193 54.41 37.20 -41.01
C SER A 193 54.17 38.50 -41.76
N GLU A 194 53.23 39.35 -41.30
CA GLU A 194 52.97 40.66 -41.88
C GLU A 194 54.14 41.62 -41.61
N LYS A 195 54.72 41.61 -40.40
CA LYS A 195 55.93 42.39 -40.08
C LYS A 195 57.14 41.92 -40.87
N ASP A 196 57.33 40.62 -41.06
CA ASP A 196 58.41 40.09 -41.89
C ASP A 196 58.20 40.46 -43.37
N LEU A 197 56.95 40.48 -43.86
CA LEU A 197 56.63 40.91 -45.22
C LEU A 197 56.84 42.41 -45.42
N GLU A 198 56.50 43.24 -44.42
CA GLU A 198 56.78 44.68 -44.41
C GLU A 198 58.29 44.95 -44.35
N GLN A 199 59.05 44.19 -43.56
CA GLN A 199 60.51 44.29 -43.53
C GLN A 199 61.14 43.85 -44.86
N ARG A 200 60.62 42.81 -45.53
CA ARG A 200 61.07 42.40 -46.87
C ARG A 200 60.67 43.38 -47.97
N ARG A 201 59.52 44.06 -47.83
CA ARG A 201 59.14 45.20 -48.70
C ARG A 201 60.02 46.43 -48.47
N ALA A 202 60.36 46.74 -47.22
CA ALA A 202 61.26 47.84 -46.88
C ALA A 202 62.73 47.57 -47.26
N ALA A 203 63.15 46.30 -47.30
CA ALA A 203 64.48 45.87 -47.74
C ALA A 203 64.61 45.73 -49.28
N GLY A 204 63.53 45.94 -50.05
CA GLY A 204 63.60 46.06 -51.52
C GLY A 204 63.68 44.76 -52.31
N GLU A 205 63.25 43.61 -51.77
CA GLU A 205 63.36 42.29 -52.44
C GLU A 205 62.04 41.71 -52.98
N VAL A 206 61.00 42.52 -53.21
CA VAL A 206 59.79 42.05 -53.92
C VAL A 206 59.52 42.94 -55.14
N MET A 207 59.90 42.43 -56.31
CA MET A 207 59.41 42.87 -57.61
C MET A 207 57.97 42.38 -57.75
N GLU A 208 57.01 43.31 -57.83
CA GLU A 208 55.64 43.00 -58.23
C GLU A 208 55.65 42.43 -59.67
N PRO A 209 54.81 41.43 -59.99
CA PRO A 209 54.22 41.35 -61.32
C PRO A 209 53.05 42.33 -61.46
#